data_AF-A0AAD9HIB3-F1
#
_entry.id   AF-A0AAD9HIB3-F1
#
_cell.length_a   1.000
_cell.length_b   1.000
_cell.length_c   1.000
_cell.angle_alpha   90.00
_cell.angle_beta   90.00
_cell.angle_gamma   90.00
#
_symmetry.space_group_name_H-M   'P 1'
#
loop_
_entity.id
_entity.type
_entity.pdbx_description
1 polymer ?
#
loop_
_entity_poly.entity_id
_entity_poly.type
_entity_poly.pdbx_seq_one_letter_code
_entity_poly.pdbx_strand_id
1 'polypeptide(L)'
;MSRGGRGGGRGGRGGRQGPQLSWDNGEHAPDTRPSELFPAYSIPTAKPLSDLERANVNAFLLFRRQFQDGPLYTRKRTWGMDPANTRKLYGQDQVNAKYGGVRTRATADPFTAVPTYSQKFSRPERALPDLAARPFCKEFFPQELHEALDGDD
;
A
#
# COMPACT_ATOMS: atom_id res chain seq x y z
N MET A 1 1.15 42.03 63.13
CA MET A 1 2.43 41.62 63.76
C MET A 1 3.45 41.47 62.63
N SER A 2 4.45 42.37 62.52
CA SER A 2 5.86 42.13 62.91
C SER A 2 6.59 41.25 61.87
N ARG A 3 7.74 41.56 61.26
CA ARG A 3 8.76 42.63 61.33
C ARG A 3 9.74 42.41 60.14
N GLY A 4 10.27 43.51 59.59
CA GLY A 4 11.62 43.60 59.00
C GLY A 4 11.83 43.05 57.58
N GLY A 5 12.52 43.71 56.65
CA GLY A 5 13.26 44.98 56.70
C GLY A 5 14.39 44.98 55.65
N ARG A 6 14.72 46.18 55.14
CA ARG A 6 16.03 46.65 54.60
C ARG A 6 16.57 45.89 53.37
N GLY A 7 16.87 46.49 52.22
CA GLY A 7 17.25 47.87 51.90
C GLY A 7 18.51 47.84 51.04
N GLY A 8 18.52 48.59 49.93
CA GLY A 8 19.71 48.92 49.12
C GLY A 8 20.23 47.78 48.22
N GLY A 9 20.70 48.01 47.00
CA GLY A 9 21.01 49.25 46.33
C GLY A 9 21.57 48.99 44.92
N ARG A 10 21.21 49.92 44.02
CA ARG A 10 21.99 50.44 42.89
C ARG A 10 22.97 49.53 42.14
N GLY A 11 22.76 49.48 40.83
CA GLY A 11 23.80 49.92 39.91
C GLY A 11 24.53 48.80 39.20
N GLY A 12 24.28 48.69 37.89
CA GLY A 12 25.12 47.90 37.01
C GLY A 12 26.56 48.41 36.98
N ARG A 13 27.48 47.47 36.76
CA ARG A 13 28.73 47.59 36.00
C ARG A 13 29.55 46.32 36.20
N GLY A 14 30.03 45.78 35.10
CA GLY A 14 31.18 44.88 35.10
C GLY A 14 30.80 43.43 34.86
N GLY A 15 30.94 43.01 33.60
CA GLY A 15 31.23 41.62 33.29
C GLY A 15 32.44 41.18 34.10
N ARG A 16 32.22 40.23 35.01
CA ARG A 16 33.28 39.33 35.47
C ARG A 16 32.99 38.01 34.79
N GLN A 17 33.68 37.78 33.67
CA GLN A 17 33.87 36.43 33.17
C GLN A 17 34.55 35.66 34.31
N GLY A 18 33.80 34.73 34.90
CA GLY A 18 34.38 33.72 35.78
C GLY A 18 35.39 32.86 35.00
N PRO A 19 36.23 32.07 35.69
CA PRO A 19 37.19 31.21 35.01
C PRO A 19 36.45 30.33 34.00
N GLN A 20 36.89 30.32 32.73
CA GLN A 20 36.40 29.39 31.72
C GLN A 20 36.60 27.97 32.27
N LEU A 21 35.51 27.29 32.64
CA LEU A 21 35.60 25.93 33.14
C LEU A 21 36.02 25.03 31.98
N SER A 22 36.95 24.09 32.19
CA SER A 22 37.50 23.22 31.14
C SER A 22 36.47 22.29 30.49
N TRP A 23 35.25 22.24 31.04
CA TRP A 23 34.10 21.50 30.53
C TRP A 23 33.00 22.40 29.95
N ASP A 24 33.18 23.73 29.99
CA ASP A 24 32.26 24.68 29.37
C ASP A 24 32.56 24.74 27.87
N ASN A 25 32.00 23.76 27.15
CA ASN A 25 32.17 23.60 25.71
C ASN A 25 31.34 24.65 24.96
N GLY A 26 31.57 25.95 25.16
CA GLY A 26 30.75 27.07 24.66
C GLY A 26 30.06 26.84 23.30
N GLU A 27 30.71 27.21 22.20
CA GLU A 27 30.19 27.01 20.82
C GLU A 27 30.47 25.58 20.28
N HIS A 28 31.13 24.74 21.07
CA HIS A 28 31.62 23.41 20.69
C HIS A 28 30.95 22.26 21.47
N ALA A 29 29.77 22.50 22.05
CA ALA A 29 29.02 21.46 22.75
C ALA A 29 28.60 20.35 21.77
N PRO A 30 28.77 19.06 22.10
CA PRO A 30 28.36 17.97 21.23
C PRO A 30 26.85 18.01 21.04
N ASP A 31 26.39 17.82 19.80
CA ASP A 31 24.96 17.72 19.52
C ASP A 31 24.42 16.44 20.19
N THR A 32 23.58 16.61 21.20
CA THR A 32 22.99 15.53 22.00
C THR A 32 21.66 15.03 21.42
N ARG A 33 21.24 15.60 20.29
CA ARG A 33 20.01 15.18 19.62
C ARG A 33 20.20 13.80 18.99
N PRO A 34 19.19 12.92 19.07
CA PRO A 34 19.22 11.68 18.30
C PRO A 34 19.33 12.02 16.80
N SER A 35 20.09 11.21 16.07
CA SER A 35 20.25 11.37 14.63
C SER A 35 18.89 11.40 13.93
N GLU A 36 18.75 12.27 12.94
CA GLU A 36 17.53 12.35 12.15
C GLU A 36 17.23 11.00 11.46
N LEU A 37 15.96 10.60 11.46
CA LEU A 37 15.51 9.35 10.83
C LEU A 37 15.75 9.35 9.31
N PHE A 38 15.73 10.53 8.70
CA PHE A 38 15.97 10.74 7.27
C PHE A 38 17.03 11.84 7.09
N PRO A 39 18.33 11.49 7.18
CA PRO A 39 19.39 12.45 6.95
C PRO A 39 19.32 13.00 5.52
N ALA A 40 19.80 14.23 5.33
CA ALA A 40 19.84 14.83 4.01
C ALA A 40 20.69 13.97 3.04
N TYR A 41 20.03 13.37 2.05
CA TYR A 41 20.68 12.59 1.00
C TYR A 41 20.44 13.24 -0.36
N SER A 42 21.42 13.18 -1.25
CA SER A 42 21.25 13.61 -2.64
C SER A 42 20.33 12.62 -3.36
N ILE A 43 19.14 13.08 -3.75
CA ILE A 43 18.21 12.27 -4.53
C ILE A 43 18.77 12.11 -5.94
N PRO A 44 19.04 10.88 -6.43
CA PRO A 44 19.49 10.70 -7.80
C PRO A 44 18.39 11.16 -8.76
N THR A 45 18.70 12.10 -9.65
CA THR A 45 17.78 12.52 -10.70
C THR A 45 17.79 11.51 -11.84
N ALA A 46 16.60 11.05 -12.24
CA ALA A 46 16.48 10.14 -13.36
C ALA A 46 16.88 10.84 -14.67
N LYS A 47 17.63 10.13 -15.52
CA LYS A 47 17.95 10.60 -16.88
C LYS A 47 16.66 10.67 -17.71
N PRO A 48 16.54 11.62 -18.66
CA PRO A 48 15.42 11.64 -19.58
C PRO A 48 15.43 10.38 -20.44
N LEU A 49 14.24 9.84 -20.71
CA LEU A 49 14.05 8.62 -21.51
C LEU A 49 14.46 8.86 -22.96
N SER A 50 15.29 7.96 -23.51
CA SER A 50 15.51 7.90 -24.95
C SER A 50 14.24 7.47 -25.69
N ASP A 51 14.19 7.73 -26.99
CA ASP A 51 13.01 7.37 -27.80
C ASP A 51 12.77 5.85 -27.84
N LEU A 52 13.84 5.04 -27.82
CA LEU A 52 13.74 3.58 -27.74
C LEU A 52 13.15 3.11 -26.40
N GLU A 53 13.62 3.70 -25.29
CA GLU A 53 13.09 3.40 -23.96
C GLU A 53 11.61 3.79 -23.86
N ARG A 54 11.24 4.94 -24.43
CA ARG A 54 9.84 5.39 -24.48
C ARG A 54 8.97 4.40 -25.26
N ALA A 55 9.42 3.94 -26.42
CA ALA A 55 8.71 2.94 -27.21
C ALA A 55 8.54 1.62 -26.43
N ASN A 56 9.59 1.14 -25.75
CA ASN A 56 9.55 -0.07 -24.94
C ASN A 56 8.60 0.06 -23.74
N VAL A 57 8.62 1.19 -23.04
CA VAL A 57 7.70 1.46 -21.92
C VAL A 57 6.26 1.48 -22.44
N ASN A 58 6.00 2.13 -23.57
CA ASN A 58 4.66 2.15 -24.18
C ASN A 58 4.18 0.75 -24.56
N ALA A 59 5.04 -0.05 -25.21
CA ALA A 59 4.73 -1.44 -25.56
C ALA A 59 4.45 -2.30 -24.31
N PHE A 60 5.26 -2.14 -23.25
CA PHE A 60 5.06 -2.85 -21.99
C PHE A 60 3.75 -2.48 -21.30
N LEU A 61 3.42 -1.19 -21.26
CA LEU A 61 2.15 -0.72 -20.67
C LEU A 61 0.94 -1.22 -21.46
N LEU A 62 1.03 -1.22 -22.79
CA LEU A 62 0.00 -1.77 -23.67
C LEU A 62 -0.17 -3.27 -23.41
N PHE A 63 0.92 -4.04 -23.40
CA PHE A 63 0.91 -5.46 -23.12
C PHE A 63 0.26 -5.76 -21.77
N ARG A 64 0.65 -5.02 -20.73
CA ARG A 64 0.06 -5.19 -19.39
C ARG A 64 -1.44 -4.97 -19.40
N ARG A 65 -1.94 -3.93 -20.09
CA ARG A 65 -3.38 -3.66 -20.20
C ARG A 65 -4.10 -4.78 -20.95
N GLN A 66 -3.57 -5.21 -22.09
CA GLN A 66 -4.15 -6.29 -22.88
C GLN A 66 -4.19 -7.61 -22.11
N PHE A 67 -3.10 -7.93 -21.40
CA PHE A 67 -3.03 -9.14 -20.60
C PHE A 67 -4.03 -9.10 -19.44
N GLN A 68 -4.14 -7.97 -18.74
CA GLN A 68 -5.07 -7.80 -17.62
C GLN A 68 -6.54 -7.74 -18.06
N ASP A 69 -6.83 -7.23 -19.25
CA ASP A 69 -8.18 -7.21 -19.82
C ASP A 69 -8.56 -8.57 -20.46
N GLY A 70 -7.58 -9.45 -20.64
CA GLY A 70 -7.74 -10.76 -21.25
C GLY A 70 -8.65 -11.70 -20.47
N PRO A 71 -9.23 -12.71 -21.16
CA PRO A 71 -10.16 -13.67 -20.57
C PRO A 71 -9.50 -14.55 -19.50
N LEU A 72 -8.20 -14.83 -19.65
CA LEU A 72 -7.44 -15.68 -18.72
C LEU A 72 -6.95 -14.95 -17.47
N TYR A 73 -7.11 -13.62 -17.41
CA TYR A 73 -6.63 -12.86 -16.26
C TYR A 73 -7.61 -12.97 -15.10
N THR A 74 -7.10 -13.50 -13.98
CA THR A 74 -7.84 -13.56 -12.72
C THR A 74 -7.22 -12.62 -11.70
N ARG A 75 -8.07 -11.87 -11.00
CA ARG A 75 -7.64 -10.99 -9.91
C ARG A 75 -8.60 -11.18 -8.76
N LYS A 76 -8.12 -11.81 -7.69
CA LYS A 76 -8.81 -11.84 -6.40
C LYS A 76 -8.47 -10.54 -5.66
N ARG A 77 -9.41 -9.61 -5.48
CA ARG A 77 -9.36 -8.63 -4.40
C ARG A 77 -9.65 -9.39 -3.13
N THR A 78 -8.57 -9.75 -2.46
CA THR A 78 -8.59 -10.19 -1.09
C THR A 78 -8.89 -9.00 -0.17
N TRP A 79 -10.14 -8.53 -0.13
CA TRP A 79 -10.57 -7.68 0.98
C TRP A 79 -10.72 -8.58 2.22
N GLY A 80 -9.71 -8.56 3.10
CA GLY A 80 -9.68 -9.36 4.33
C GLY A 80 -8.80 -10.62 4.33
N MET A 81 -7.89 -10.78 3.37
CA MET A 81 -6.88 -11.86 3.41
C MET A 81 -5.56 -11.32 3.99
N ASP A 82 -5.61 -10.77 5.20
CA ASP A 82 -4.38 -10.55 5.96
C ASP A 82 -3.78 -11.94 6.25
N PRO A 83 -2.52 -12.21 5.88
CA PRO A 83 -1.88 -13.49 6.18
C PRO A 83 -1.72 -13.75 7.69
N ALA A 84 -1.89 -12.71 8.52
CA ALA A 84 -1.90 -12.79 9.97
C ALA A 84 -3.27 -13.21 10.57
N ASN A 85 -4.36 -13.16 9.79
CA ASN A 85 -5.68 -13.54 10.26
C ASN A 85 -5.90 -15.06 10.13
N THR A 86 -6.38 -15.69 11.20
CA THR A 86 -6.70 -17.12 11.22
C THR A 86 -7.83 -17.41 10.23
N ARG A 87 -7.48 -18.10 9.14
CA ARG A 87 -8.44 -18.49 8.10
C ARG A 87 -9.40 -19.50 8.72
N LYS A 88 -10.70 -19.21 8.67
CA LYS A 88 -11.71 -20.25 8.89
C LYS A 88 -11.57 -21.25 7.74
N LEU A 89 -11.16 -22.47 8.06
CA LEU A 89 -11.09 -23.60 7.13
C LEU A 89 -12.53 -24.00 6.80
N TYR A 90 -13.10 -23.34 5.80
CA TYR A 90 -14.34 -23.80 5.18
C TYR A 90 -14.04 -25.03 4.34
N GLY A 91 -14.97 -25.98 4.31
CA GLY A 91 -14.84 -27.18 3.45
C GLY A 91 -14.66 -26.80 1.98
N GLN A 92 -14.02 -27.69 1.21
CA GLN A 92 -13.74 -27.50 -0.22
C GLN A 92 -14.98 -27.00 -0.99
N ASP A 93 -16.15 -27.56 -0.67
CA ASP A 93 -17.43 -27.23 -1.30
C ASP A 93 -17.89 -25.79 -1.02
N GLN A 94 -17.59 -25.22 0.16
CA GLN A 94 -17.91 -23.82 0.49
C GLN A 94 -16.93 -22.82 -0.13
N VAL A 95 -15.68 -23.23 -0.31
CA VAL A 95 -14.67 -22.47 -1.07
C VAL A 95 -15.02 -22.49 -2.58
N ASN A 96 -15.60 -23.60 -3.03
CA ASN A 96 -15.97 -23.84 -4.42
C ASN A 96 -17.43 -23.49 -4.74
N ALA A 97 -18.26 -23.10 -3.75
CA ALA A 97 -19.72 -22.95 -3.89
C ALA A 97 -20.20 -21.91 -4.93
N LYS A 98 -19.26 -21.20 -5.58
CA LYS A 98 -19.26 -20.83 -7.02
C LYS A 98 -18.18 -19.74 -7.26
N TYR A 99 -16.95 -20.08 -6.87
CA TYR A 99 -15.66 -19.47 -7.25
C TYR A 99 -15.35 -17.99 -6.98
N GLY A 100 -16.17 -17.27 -6.21
CA GLY A 100 -15.80 -15.99 -5.59
C GLY A 100 -15.55 -16.17 -4.10
N GLY A 101 -14.46 -15.62 -3.56
CA GLY A 101 -14.18 -15.66 -2.12
C GLY A 101 -15.39 -15.23 -1.28
N VAL A 102 -15.61 -15.90 -0.15
CA VAL A 102 -16.78 -15.72 0.69
C VAL A 102 -16.98 -14.24 1.03
N ARG A 103 -17.94 -13.58 0.35
CA ARG A 103 -18.39 -12.21 0.67
C ARG A 103 -19.22 -12.27 1.95
N THR A 104 -18.55 -12.48 3.07
CA THR A 104 -19.19 -12.32 4.39
C THR A 104 -19.44 -10.83 4.66
N ARG A 105 -20.43 -10.50 5.50
CA ARG A 105 -20.62 -9.11 5.96
C ARG A 105 -19.36 -8.52 6.62
N ALA A 106 -18.45 -9.37 7.10
CA ALA A 106 -17.16 -8.97 7.67
C ALA A 106 -16.11 -8.55 6.62
N THR A 107 -16.28 -8.93 5.35
CA THR A 107 -15.37 -8.59 4.25
C THR A 107 -15.94 -7.53 3.30
N ALA A 108 -17.07 -6.91 3.65
CA ALA A 108 -17.64 -5.81 2.89
C ALA A 108 -16.85 -4.52 3.13
N ASP A 109 -16.34 -3.92 2.05
CA ASP A 109 -15.68 -2.61 2.11
C ASP A 109 -16.68 -1.52 2.51
N PRO A 110 -16.48 -0.79 3.63
CA PRO A 110 -17.42 0.23 4.10
C PRO A 110 -17.66 1.37 3.11
N PHE A 111 -16.76 1.58 2.15
CA PHE A 111 -16.88 2.64 1.15
C PHE A 111 -17.58 2.20 -0.14
N THR A 112 -17.60 0.91 -0.44
CA THR A 112 -18.26 0.36 -1.64
C THR A 112 -19.42 -0.58 -1.33
N ALA A 113 -19.72 -0.82 -0.05
CA ALA A 113 -20.79 -1.72 0.38
C ALA A 113 -22.19 -1.22 0.02
N VAL A 114 -22.39 0.10 -0.07
CA VAL A 114 -23.67 0.69 -0.49
C VAL A 114 -23.74 0.66 -2.01
N PRO A 115 -24.75 0.02 -2.62
CA PRO A 115 -24.88 -0.04 -4.06
C PRO A 115 -25.21 1.34 -4.63
N THR A 116 -24.34 1.85 -5.50
CA THR A 116 -24.56 3.10 -6.23
C THR A 116 -24.80 2.81 -7.72
N TYR A 117 -25.57 3.66 -8.40
CA TYR A 117 -25.87 3.47 -9.83
C TYR A 117 -24.60 3.40 -10.70
N SER A 118 -23.55 4.13 -10.31
CA SER A 118 -22.25 4.12 -11.02
C SER A 118 -21.54 2.77 -10.99
N GLN A 119 -21.85 1.89 -10.03
CA GLN A 119 -21.27 0.55 -9.96
C GLN A 119 -21.68 -0.35 -11.14
N LYS A 120 -22.78 -0.04 -11.83
CA LYS A 120 -23.18 -0.75 -13.07
C LYS A 120 -22.17 -0.61 -14.20
N PHE A 121 -21.37 0.45 -14.19
CA PHE A 121 -20.31 0.70 -15.18
C PHE A 121 -18.93 0.24 -14.69
N SER A 122 -18.81 -0.18 -13.43
CA SER A 122 -17.55 -0.72 -12.92
C SER A 122 -17.31 -2.11 -13.48
N ARG A 123 -16.06 -2.39 -13.88
CA ARG A 123 -15.69 -3.73 -14.35
C ARG A 123 -15.81 -4.72 -13.19
N PRO A 124 -16.56 -5.82 -13.36
CA PRO A 124 -16.69 -6.83 -12.33
C PRO A 124 -15.34 -7.51 -12.10
N GLU A 125 -15.11 -7.91 -10.86
CA GLU A 125 -13.92 -8.65 -10.49
C GLU A 125 -14.01 -10.10 -10.98
N ARG A 126 -13.00 -10.54 -11.73
CA ARG A 126 -12.90 -11.90 -12.26
C ARG A 126 -12.09 -12.77 -11.32
N ALA A 127 -12.77 -13.56 -10.50
CA ALA A 127 -12.13 -14.56 -9.65
C ALA A 127 -11.72 -15.82 -10.44
N LEU A 128 -12.40 -16.09 -11.56
CA LEU A 128 -12.12 -17.16 -12.51
C LEU A 128 -11.79 -16.62 -13.90
N PRO A 129 -11.04 -17.38 -14.71
CA PRO A 129 -10.85 -17.07 -16.10
C PRO A 129 -12.15 -17.32 -16.87
N ASP A 130 -12.42 -16.49 -17.87
CA ASP A 130 -13.53 -16.64 -18.81
C ASP A 130 -13.09 -17.57 -19.95
N LEU A 131 -13.37 -18.87 -19.79
CA LEU A 131 -12.97 -19.88 -20.77
C LEU A 131 -13.89 -19.84 -22.02
N ALA A 132 -15.17 -19.52 -21.85
CA ALA A 132 -16.12 -19.45 -22.97
C ALA A 132 -15.76 -18.38 -24.01
N ALA A 133 -15.12 -17.28 -23.59
CA ALA A 133 -14.71 -16.20 -24.50
C ALA A 133 -13.61 -16.58 -25.51
N ARG A 134 -12.98 -17.76 -25.38
CA ARG A 134 -11.91 -18.22 -26.29
C ARG A 134 -12.34 -19.49 -27.02
N PRO A 135 -12.13 -19.60 -28.34
CA PRO A 135 -12.44 -20.83 -29.06
C PRO A 135 -11.46 -21.93 -28.62
N PHE A 136 -12.00 -22.96 -27.96
CA PHE A 136 -11.28 -24.18 -27.62
C PHE A 136 -11.75 -25.32 -28.51
N CYS A 137 -10.80 -26.12 -29.01
CA CYS A 137 -11.11 -27.37 -29.69
C CYS A 137 -11.47 -28.43 -28.63
N LYS A 138 -12.77 -28.64 -28.40
CA LYS A 138 -13.30 -29.57 -27.38
C LYS A 138 -12.78 -31.01 -27.53
N GLU A 139 -12.41 -31.41 -28.75
CA GLU A 139 -11.86 -32.73 -29.05
C GLU A 139 -10.55 -33.06 -28.31
N PHE A 140 -9.77 -32.04 -27.92
CA PHE A 140 -8.54 -32.25 -27.15
C PHE A 140 -8.77 -32.38 -25.64
N PHE A 141 -10.01 -32.24 -25.18
CA PHE A 141 -10.38 -32.32 -23.77
C PHE A 141 -11.28 -33.53 -23.52
N PRO A 142 -11.14 -34.20 -22.37
CA PRO A 142 -12.09 -35.20 -21.90
C PRO A 142 -13.53 -34.65 -21.91
N GLN A 143 -14.52 -35.50 -22.21
CA GLN A 143 -15.93 -35.11 -22.28
C GLN A 143 -16.45 -34.51 -20.97
N GLU A 144 -15.95 -34.98 -19.83
CA GLU A 144 -16.27 -34.47 -18.49
C GLU A 144 -15.96 -32.97 -18.31
N LEU A 145 -15.04 -32.41 -19.11
CA LEU A 145 -14.65 -31.01 -19.03
C LEU A 145 -15.35 -30.12 -20.05
N HIS A 146 -16.24 -30.66 -20.89
CA HIS A 146 -16.92 -29.87 -21.91
C HIS A 146 -17.90 -28.89 -21.28
N GLU A 147 -18.63 -29.30 -20.24
CA GLU A 147 -19.55 -28.44 -19.47
C GLU A 147 -18.80 -27.26 -18.82
N ALA A 148 -17.63 -27.52 -18.20
CA ALA A 148 -16.76 -26.50 -17.63
C ALA A 148 -16.21 -25.50 -18.67
N LEU A 149 -15.93 -25.96 -19.89
CA LEU A 149 -15.44 -25.12 -20.99
C LEU A 149 -16.54 -24.21 -21.56
N ASP A 150 -17.78 -24.71 -21.58
CA ASP A 150 -18.97 -23.93 -21.98
C ASP A 150 -19.44 -22.97 -20.89
N GLY A 151 -19.04 -23.21 -19.64
CA GLY A 151 -19.40 -22.40 -18.48
C GLY A 151 -20.74 -22.76 -17.85
N ASP A 152 -21.22 -23.99 -18.07
CA ASP A 152 -22.54 -24.48 -17.65
C ASP A 152 -22.53 -25.25 -16.29
N ASP A 153 -21.37 -25.34 -15.61
CA ASP A 153 -21.16 -25.98 -14.28
C ASP A 153 -21.59 -25.14 -13.04
#